data_AF-A0A354XZL4-F1
#
_entry.id   AF-A0A354XZL4-F1
#
_cell.length_a   1.000
_cell.length_b   1.000
_cell.length_c   1.000
_cell.angle_alpha   90.00
_cell.angle_beta   90.00
_cell.angle_gamma   90.00
#
_symmetry.space_group_name_H-M   'P 1'
#
loop_
_entity.id
_entity.type
_entity.pdbx_description
1 polymer ?
#
loop_
_entity_poly.entity_id
_entity_poly.type
_entity_poly.pdbx_seq_one_letter_code
_entity_poly.pdbx_strand_id
1 'polypeptide(L)'
;MSEQIKVGITHGDINGVGYEILLKTFADERMQELFIPVIYGSSKSASYHRKVLDHSPVSFHIINHVDECSPGKINLLNCVKEEVRIELGTATAEAGESAFIALDNAA
;
A
#
# COMPACT_ATOMS: atom_id res chain seq x y z
N MET A 1 21.04 -18.92 1.45
CA MET A 1 20.22 -17.71 1.66
C MET A 1 18.88 -18.18 2.18
N SER A 2 18.33 -17.58 3.25
CA SER A 2 16.96 -17.90 3.65
C SER A 2 16.00 -17.37 2.59
N GLU A 3 14.99 -18.15 2.21
CA GLU A 3 13.91 -17.64 1.37
C GLU A 3 13.20 -16.49 2.10
N GLN A 4 13.06 -15.35 1.43
CA GLN A 4 12.30 -14.22 1.97
C GLN A 4 10.81 -14.58 1.96
N ILE A 5 10.14 -14.36 3.09
CA ILE A 5 8.69 -14.55 3.19
C ILE A 5 7.94 -13.43 2.46
N LYS A 6 6.79 -13.75 1.88
CA LYS A 6 5.84 -12.75 1.38
C LYS A 6 5.00 -12.23 2.55
N VAL A 7 4.91 -10.91 2.71
CA VAL A 7 4.12 -10.28 3.78
C VAL A 7 3.05 -9.41 3.15
N GLY A 8 1.79 -9.80 3.35
CA GLY A 8 0.62 -9.00 2.97
C GLY A 8 0.44 -7.83 3.92
N ILE A 9 0.24 -6.63 3.38
CA ILE A 9 0.02 -5.40 4.16
C ILE A 9 -1.19 -4.68 3.58
N THR A 10 -2.24 -4.52 4.37
CA THR A 10 -3.44 -3.78 3.94
C THR A 10 -3.22 -2.28 4.14
N HIS A 11 -3.64 -1.45 3.19
CA HIS A 11 -3.52 0.01 3.34
C HIS A 11 -4.39 0.64 4.45
N GLY A 12 -5.40 -0.08 4.95
CA GLY A 12 -6.34 0.41 5.94
C GLY A 12 -7.23 1.54 5.42
N ASP A 13 -7.69 2.39 6.34
CA ASP A 13 -8.49 3.57 6.00
C ASP A 13 -7.65 4.56 5.18
N ILE A 14 -8.09 4.85 3.95
CA ILE A 14 -7.41 5.75 3.00
C ILE A 14 -7.39 7.22 3.43
N ASN A 15 -8.27 7.62 4.35
CA ASN A 15 -8.31 8.95 4.95
C ASN A 15 -7.49 9.01 6.25
N GLY A 16 -7.09 7.86 6.78
CA GLY A 16 -6.17 7.74 7.90
C GLY A 16 -4.70 7.86 7.50
N VAL A 17 -3.82 7.51 8.43
CA VAL A 17 -2.35 7.64 8.28
C VAL A 17 -1.67 6.40 7.70
N GLY A 18 -2.44 5.38 7.27
CA GLY A 18 -1.90 4.10 6.82
C GLY A 18 -0.89 4.24 5.68
N TYR A 19 -1.21 5.03 4.67
CA TYR A 19 -0.28 5.33 3.58
C TYR A 19 0.94 6.14 4.02
N GLU A 20 0.79 7.06 4.98
CA GLU A 20 1.94 7.79 5.51
C GLU A 20 2.93 6.84 6.19
N ILE A 21 2.41 5.87 6.95
CA ILE A 21 3.23 4.85 7.62
C ILE A 21 3.91 3.96 6.57
N LEU A 22 3.18 3.51 5.54
CA LEU A 22 3.76 2.71 4.44
C LEU A 22 4.89 3.47 3.75
N LEU A 23 4.65 4.73 3.37
CA LEU A 23 5.63 5.56 2.68
C LEU A 23 6.88 5.79 3.55
N LYS A 24 6.70 6.17 4.83
CA LYS A 24 7.83 6.40 5.75
C LYS A 24 8.60 5.11 6.07
N THR A 25 7.91 3.98 6.16
CA THR A 25 8.53 2.67 6.44
C THR A 25 9.40 2.25 5.26
N PHE A 26 8.87 2.31 4.03
CA PHE A 26 9.58 1.85 2.85
C PHE A 26 10.53 2.89 2.22
N ALA A 27 10.63 4.08 2.81
CA ALA A 27 11.71 5.02 2.51
C ALA A 27 13.09 4.50 2.96
N ASP A 28 13.14 3.54 3.87
CA ASP A 28 14.35 2.79 4.22
C ASP A 28 14.45 1.54 3.34
N GLU A 29 15.34 1.56 2.35
CA GLU A 29 15.53 0.48 1.37
C GLU A 29 15.92 -0.88 1.99
N ARG A 30 16.39 -0.87 3.25
CA ARG A 30 16.71 -2.09 3.99
C ARG A 30 15.46 -2.91 4.32
N MET A 31 14.27 -2.29 4.32
CA MET A 31 13.01 -2.99 4.60
C MET A 31 12.68 -4.05 3.54
N GLN A 32 13.02 -3.78 2.28
CA GLN A 32 12.80 -4.66 1.12
C GLN A 32 13.76 -5.86 1.11
N GLU A 33 14.82 -5.82 1.93
CA GLU A 33 15.76 -6.92 2.14
C GLU A 33 15.27 -7.92 3.21
N LEU A 34 14.37 -7.50 4.10
CA LEU A 34 13.87 -8.35 5.19
C LEU A 34 12.78 -9.34 4.73
N PHE A 35 11.92 -8.92 3.81
CA PHE A 35 10.79 -9.69 3.30
C PHE A 35 10.32 -9.14 1.94
N ILE A 36 9.38 -9.83 1.30
CA ILE A 36 8.73 -9.37 0.05
C ILE A 36 7.41 -8.67 0.43
N PRO A 37 7.36 -7.33 0.52
CA PRO A 37 6.13 -6.61 0.83
C PRO A 37 5.14 -6.69 -0.32
N VAL A 38 3.88 -7.01 0.01
CA VAL A 38 2.73 -6.97 -0.90
C VAL A 38 1.64 -6.11 -0.28
N ILE A 39 1.50 -4.87 -0.76
CA ILE A 39 0.52 -3.91 -0.28
C ILE A 39 -0.80 -4.13 -1.02
N TYR A 40 -1.88 -4.42 -0.30
CA TYR A 40 -3.23 -4.47 -0.83
C TYR A 40 -3.89 -3.10 -0.65
N GLY A 41 -4.21 -2.42 -1.76
CA GLY A 41 -4.86 -1.12 -1.70
C GLY A 41 -5.02 -0.45 -3.07
N SER A 42 -4.71 0.85 -3.12
CA SER A 42 -4.75 1.72 -4.32
C SER A 42 -3.44 2.47 -4.56
N SER A 43 -2.89 2.35 -5.76
CA SER A 43 -1.74 3.15 -6.20
C SER A 43 -2.07 4.65 -6.30
N LYS A 44 -3.34 4.98 -6.57
CA LYS A 44 -3.83 6.37 -6.63
C LYS A 44 -3.89 7.00 -5.25
N SER A 45 -4.37 6.28 -4.25
CA SER A 45 -4.34 6.74 -2.86
C SER A 45 -2.91 6.89 -2.34
N ALA A 46 -2.03 5.94 -2.67
CA ALA A 46 -0.61 6.06 -2.36
C ALA A 46 0.02 7.32 -2.98
N SER A 47 -0.31 7.61 -4.24
CA SER A 47 0.18 8.78 -4.97
C SER A 47 -0.33 10.10 -4.38
N TYR A 48 -1.60 10.12 -3.94
CA TYR A 48 -2.18 11.28 -3.27
C TYR A 48 -1.45 11.58 -1.95
N HIS A 49 -1.31 10.57 -1.08
CA HIS A 49 -0.59 10.69 0.20
C HIS A 49 0.87 11.12 -0.01
N ARG A 50 1.57 10.52 -0.99
CA ARG A 50 2.94 10.92 -1.34
C ARG A 50 3.03 12.40 -1.72
N LYS A 51 2.06 12.91 -2.48
CA LYS A 51 2.01 14.33 -2.87
C LYS A 51 1.73 15.24 -1.68
N VAL A 52 0.84 14.85 -0.77
CA VAL A 52 0.52 15.63 0.44
C VAL A 52 1.72 15.72 1.38
N LEU A 53 2.50 14.64 1.49
CA LEU A 53 3.65 14.57 2.40
C LEU A 53 4.93 15.23 1.86
N ASP A 54 4.95 15.69 0.61
CA ASP A 54 6.17 16.15 -0.10
C ASP A 54 7.36 15.19 0.08
N HIS A 55 7.07 13.89 0.06
CA HIS A 55 8.03 12.87 0.45
C HIS A 55 8.89 12.40 -0.73
N SER A 56 10.11 11.90 -0.42
CA SER A 56 11.00 11.27 -1.39
C SER A 56 10.28 10.19 -2.21
N PRO A 57 10.69 9.92 -3.47
CA PRO A 57 9.97 9.04 -4.36
C PRO A 57 10.12 7.57 -3.93
N VAL A 58 9.27 7.15 -3.00
CA VAL A 58 8.96 5.73 -2.82
C VAL A 58 8.29 5.26 -4.10
N SER A 59 8.89 4.24 -4.72
CA SER A 59 8.43 3.67 -5.98
C SER A 59 7.74 2.33 -5.74
N PHE A 60 6.47 2.26 -6.11
CA PHE A 60 5.68 1.02 -6.03
C PHE A 60 5.77 0.24 -7.33
N HIS A 61 6.00 -1.07 -7.22
CA HIS A 61 5.84 -2.02 -8.30
C HIS A 61 4.37 -2.45 -8.33
N ILE A 62 3.61 -1.88 -9.27
CA ILE A 62 2.17 -2.15 -9.38
C ILE A 62 1.96 -3.54 -10.00
N ILE A 63 1.17 -4.37 -9.34
CA ILE A 63 0.85 -5.74 -9.75
C ILE A 63 -0.67 -5.94 -9.78
N ASN A 64 -1.13 -6.90 -10.57
CA ASN A 64 -2.54 -7.33 -10.63
C ASN A 64 -2.76 -8.65 -9.89
N HIS A 65 -1.72 -9.49 -9.83
CA HIS A 65 -1.75 -10.77 -9.15
C HIS A 65 -0.55 -10.92 -8.21
N VAL A 66 -0.74 -11.58 -7.07
CA VAL A 66 0.31 -11.77 -6.04
C VAL A 66 1.52 -12.55 -6.59
N ASP A 67 1.32 -13.40 -7.59
CA ASP A 67 2.39 -14.15 -8.24
C ASP A 67 3.35 -13.27 -9.06
N GLU A 68 2.95 -12.04 -9.39
CA GLU A 68 3.79 -11.05 -10.06
C GLU A 68 4.71 -10.29 -9.08
N CYS A 69 4.62 -10.57 -7.77
CA CYS A 69 5.44 -9.90 -6.78
C CYS A 69 6.94 -10.18 -7.02
N SER A 70 7.76 -9.14 -6.87
CA SER A 70 9.20 -9.21 -7.09
C SER A 70 9.95 -8.92 -5.77
N PRO A 71 10.96 -9.74 -5.41
CA PRO A 71 11.88 -9.44 -4.31
C PRO A 71 12.58 -8.09 -4.49
N GLY A 72 12.90 -7.41 -3.40
CA GLY A 72 13.55 -6.09 -3.43
C GLY A 72 12.67 -4.95 -3.98
N LYS A 73 11.39 -5.21 -4.24
CA LYS A 73 10.41 -4.21 -4.67
C LYS A 73 9.32 -4.03 -3.62
N ILE A 74 8.73 -2.85 -3.60
CA ILE A 74 7.51 -2.57 -2.83
C ILE A 74 6.33 -2.90 -3.74
N ASN A 75 5.81 -4.12 -3.65
CA ASN A 75 4.72 -4.54 -4.53
C ASN A 75 3.40 -3.95 -4.03
N LEU A 76 2.59 -3.42 -4.93
CA LEU A 76 1.27 -2.87 -4.63
C LEU A 76 0.24 -3.49 -5.57
N LEU A 77 -0.68 -4.26 -4.99
CA LEU A 77 -1.81 -4.87 -5.68
C LEU A 77 -3.01 -3.93 -5.60
N ASN A 78 -3.45 -3.46 -6.76
CA ASN A 78 -4.65 -2.63 -6.88
C ASN A 78 -5.90 -3.49 -6.72
N CYS A 79 -6.55 -3.42 -5.56
CA CYS A 79 -7.75 -4.21 -5.24
C CYS A 79 -8.98 -3.37 -4.88
N VAL A 80 -8.84 -2.05 -4.72
CA VAL A 80 -9.95 -1.15 -4.37
C VAL A 80 -10.35 -0.27 -5.56
N LYS A 81 -11.55 0.34 -5.48
CA LYS A 81 -12.10 1.22 -6.52
C LYS A 81 -11.18 2.44 -6.76
N GLU A 82 -10.98 2.82 -8.02
CA GLU A 82 -10.09 3.95 -8.40
C GLU A 82 -10.70 5.34 -8.16
N GLU A 83 -12.03 5.44 -8.06
CA GLU A 83 -12.76 6.72 -7.99
C GLU A 83 -13.11 7.13 -6.55
N VAL A 84 -12.34 6.69 -5.56
CA VAL A 84 -12.57 7.11 -4.17
C VAL A 84 -11.93 8.46 -3.90
N ARG A 85 -12.73 9.41 -3.41
CA ARG A 85 -12.26 10.72 -2.97
C ARG A 85 -11.59 10.59 -1.60
N ILE A 86 -10.39 11.16 -1.48
CA ILE A 86 -9.65 11.18 -0.21
C ILE A 86 -9.96 12.47 0.55
N GLU A 87 -10.38 12.31 1.79
CA GLU A 87 -10.74 13.37 2.74
C GLU A 87 -9.98 13.12 4.06
N LEU A 88 -8.69 13.45 4.06
CA LEU A 88 -7.79 13.15 5.18
C LEU A 88 -8.37 13.57 6.53
N GLY A 89 -8.32 12.66 7.51
CA GLY A 89 -8.85 12.86 8.86
C GLY A 89 -10.38 12.82 8.99
N THR A 90 -11.11 12.61 7.89
CA THR A 90 -12.57 12.53 7.87
C THR A 90 -13.02 11.10 7.57
N ALA A 91 -13.81 10.50 8.45
CA ALA A 91 -14.37 9.17 8.22
C ALA A 91 -15.43 9.22 7.10
N THR A 92 -15.31 8.33 6.12
CA THR A 92 -16.29 8.17 5.03
C THR A 92 -16.62 6.70 4.82
N ALA A 93 -17.80 6.42 4.24
CA ALA A 93 -18.22 5.05 3.96
C ALA A 93 -17.31 4.36 2.95
N GLU A 94 -16.84 5.12 1.94
CA GLU A 94 -15.96 4.64 0.88
C GLU A 94 -14.56 4.30 1.40
N ALA A 95 -14.07 5.03 2.40
CA ALA A 95 -12.80 4.72 3.04
C ALA A 95 -12.88 3.42 3.85
N GLY A 96 -13.98 3.21 4.58
CA GLY A 96 -14.26 1.96 5.28
C GLY A 96 -14.43 0.77 4.32
N GLU A 97 -15.16 0.95 3.22
CA GLU A 97 -15.30 -0.06 2.17
C GLU A 97 -13.92 -0.43 1.56
N SER A 98 -13.09 0.57 1.26
CA SER A 98 -11.74 0.35 0.72
C SER A 98 -10.86 -0.45 1.68
N ALA A 99 -10.86 -0.08 2.96
CA ALA A 99 -10.10 -0.77 4.00
C ALA A 99 -10.55 -2.23 4.15
N PHE A 100 -11.86 -2.47 4.11
CA PHE A 100 -12.43 -3.82 4.17
C PHE A 100 -12.04 -4.66 2.93
N ILE A 101 -12.17 -4.12 1.72
CA ILE A 101 -11.79 -4.82 0.49
C ILE A 101 -10.30 -5.22 0.52
N ALA A 102 -9.42 -4.31 0.94
CA ALA A 102 -8.00 -4.61 1.05
C ALA A 102 -7.72 -5.73 2.07
N LEU A 103 -8.46 -5.76 3.19
CA LEU A 103 -8.36 -6.82 4.19
C LEU A 103 -8.85 -8.16 3.66
N ASP A 104 -9.99 -8.18 2.98
CA ASP A 104 -10.59 -9.40 2.40
C ASP A 104 -9.69 -10.02 1.32
N ASN A 105 -9.05 -9.19 0.48
CA ASN A 105 -8.10 -9.65 -0.54
C ASN A 105 -6.77 -10.18 0.06
N ALA A 106 -6.45 -9.84 1.30
CA ALA A 106 -5.22 -10.27 1.96
C ALA A 106 -5.38 -11.55 2.80
N ALA A 107 -6.63 -12.00 3.03
CA ALA A 107 -6.97 -13.20 3.81
C ALA A 107 -6.76 -14.49 3.02
#